data_AF-A0A498NBF6-F1
#
_entry.id   AF-A0A498NBF6-F1
#
_cell.length_a   1.000
_cell.length_b   1.000
_cell.length_c   1.000
_cell.angle_alpha   90.00
_cell.angle_beta   90.00
_cell.angle_gamma   90.00
#
_symmetry.space_group_name_H-M   'P 1'
#
loop_
_entity.id
_entity.type
_entity.pdbx_description
1 polymer ?
#
loop_
_entity_poly.entity_id
_entity_poly.type
_entity_poly.pdbx_seq_one_letter_code
_entity_poly.pdbx_strand_id
1 'polypeptide(L)'
;MAAVGRDVLKAKNVTNLEDISLGFHVPPKITVPHLHLHVLAPFSQVFKWAEFKYTSFWYITEEELLQRLMKNEKDERIGHINRILPEVAM
;
A
#
# COMPACT_ATOMS: atom_id res chain seq x y z
N MET A 1 1.84 -8.21 5.22
CA MET A 1 0.43 -8.44 4.82
C MET A 1 0.31 -8.85 3.36
N ALA A 2 0.90 -8.09 2.42
CA ALA A 2 0.77 -8.36 0.98
C ALA A 2 1.22 -9.77 0.54
N ALA A 3 2.32 -10.30 1.10
CA ALA A 3 2.76 -11.67 0.83
C ALA A 3 1.67 -12.71 1.14
N VAL A 4 1.04 -12.63 2.32
CA VAL A 4 -0.08 -13.49 2.70
C VAL A 4 -1.27 -13.32 1.75
N GLY A 5 -1.58 -12.08 1.36
CA GLY A 5 -2.63 -11.79 0.37
C GLY A 5 -2.37 -12.48 -0.97
N ARG A 6 -1.13 -12.42 -1.48
CA ARG A 6 -0.71 -13.11 -2.70
C ARG A 6 -0.77 -14.63 -2.57
N ASP A 7 -0.43 -15.18 -1.41
CA ASP A 7 -0.53 -16.62 -1.18
C ASP A 7 -1.98 -17.11 -1.13
N VAL A 8 -2.90 -16.31 -0.58
CA VAL A 8 -4.35 -16.59 -0.65
C VAL A 8 -4.84 -16.58 -2.09
N LEU A 9 -4.42 -15.63 -2.92
CA LEU A 9 -4.78 -15.59 -4.35
C LEU A 9 -4.30 -16.84 -5.09
N LYS A 10 -3.06 -17.27 -4.87
CA LYS A 10 -2.51 -18.52 -5.44
C LYS A 10 -3.32 -19.74 -4.98
N ALA A 11 -3.64 -19.83 -3.69
CA ALA A 11 -4.44 -20.92 -3.14
C ALA A 11 -5.88 -20.96 -3.68
N LYS A 12 -6.37 -19.84 -4.25
CA LYS A 12 -7.66 -19.73 -4.93
C LYS A 12 -7.57 -19.85 -6.45
N ASN A 13 -6.42 -20.28 -6.99
CA ASN A 13 -6.18 -20.44 -8.42
C ASN A 13 -6.37 -19.15 -9.24
N VAL A 14 -6.13 -17.98 -8.63
CA VAL A 14 -6.05 -16.72 -9.38
C VAL A 14 -4.74 -16.72 -10.16
N THR A 15 -4.83 -16.76 -11.49
CA THR A 15 -3.68 -16.86 -12.39
C THR A 15 -3.26 -15.52 -13.00
N ASN A 16 -4.22 -14.61 -13.22
CA ASN A 16 -3.95 -13.28 -13.75
C ASN A 16 -3.61 -12.32 -12.59
N LEU A 17 -2.32 -12.21 -12.28
CA LEU A 17 -1.83 -11.30 -11.24
C LEU A 17 -1.77 -9.84 -11.67
N GLU A 18 -1.99 -9.54 -12.95
CA GLU A 18 -2.09 -8.15 -13.45
C GLU A 18 -3.48 -7.55 -13.18
N ASP A 19 -4.48 -8.39 -12.94
CA ASP A 19 -5.87 -7.98 -12.66
C ASP A 19 -6.21 -8.15 -11.17
N ILE A 20 -5.29 -7.73 -10.31
CA ILE A 20 -5.47 -7.72 -8.86
C ILE A 20 -5.18 -6.34 -8.30
N SER A 21 -5.72 -6.05 -7.12
CA SER A 21 -5.34 -4.85 -6.37
C SER A 21 -5.16 -5.21 -4.90
N LEU A 22 -4.00 -4.83 -4.35
CA LEU A 22 -3.65 -4.98 -2.94
C LEU A 22 -3.37 -3.61 -2.34
N GLY A 23 -4.05 -3.24 -1.27
CA GLY A 23 -3.91 -1.90 -0.71
C GLY A 23 -4.87 -1.54 0.41
N PHE A 24 -4.86 -0.27 0.81
CA PHE A 24 -5.50 0.25 2.00
C PHE A 24 -6.37 1.46 1.68
N HIS A 25 -7.48 1.65 2.40
CA HIS A 25 -8.28 2.87 2.27
C HIS A 25 -7.61 4.08 2.93
N VAL A 26 -7.78 5.25 2.33
CA VAL A 26 -7.31 6.55 2.84
C VAL A 26 -8.47 7.57 2.78
N PRO A 27 -9.01 8.07 3.90
CA PRO A 27 -8.75 7.64 5.27
C PRO A 27 -9.22 6.19 5.48
N PRO A 28 -8.69 5.49 6.51
CA PRO A 28 -9.14 4.14 6.82
C PRO A 28 -10.65 4.13 7.05
N LYS A 29 -11.35 3.14 6.47
CA LYS A 29 -12.79 3.02 6.67
C LYS A 29 -13.07 2.80 8.15
N ILE A 30 -13.83 3.72 8.72
CA ILE A 30 -14.22 3.76 10.14
C ILE A 30 -15.06 2.57 10.61
N THR A 31 -15.47 1.67 9.71
CA THR A 31 -16.25 0.48 10.05
C THR A 31 -15.43 -0.55 10.83
N VAL A 32 -14.10 -0.55 10.70
CA VAL A 32 -13.21 -1.39 11.50
C VAL A 32 -12.00 -0.55 11.98
N PRO A 33 -11.70 -0.51 13.30
CA PRO A 33 -10.67 0.38 13.83
C PRO A 33 -9.26 -0.24 13.77
N HIS A 34 -8.92 -0.91 12.66
CA HIS A 34 -7.60 -1.50 12.46
C HIS A 34 -7.16 -1.40 11.00
N LEU A 35 -5.84 -1.45 10.79
CA LEU A 35 -5.25 -1.48 9.45
C LEU A 35 -5.71 -2.74 8.71
N HIS A 36 -6.39 -2.54 7.57
CA HIS A 36 -7.01 -3.62 6.81
C HIS A 36 -6.53 -3.60 5.37
N LEU A 37 -5.82 -4.66 4.94
CA LEU A 37 -5.41 -4.85 3.56
C LEU A 37 -6.57 -5.41 2.73
N HIS A 38 -6.98 -4.70 1.69
CA HIS A 38 -7.87 -5.22 0.65
C HIS A 38 -7.05 -6.10 -0.29
N VAL A 39 -7.57 -7.26 -0.65
CA VAL A 39 -7.00 -8.17 -1.66
C VAL A 39 -8.12 -8.47 -2.65
N LEU A 40 -8.07 -7.80 -3.80
CA LEU A 40 -9.13 -7.84 -4.82
C LEU A 40 -8.66 -8.62 -6.04
N ALA A 41 -9.45 -9.59 -6.48
CA ALA A 41 -9.24 -10.31 -7.74
C ALA A 41 -10.56 -10.95 -8.23
N PRO A 42 -10.85 -10.93 -9.54
CA PRO A 42 -10.28 -10.02 -10.52
C PRO A 42 -10.75 -8.58 -10.26
N PHE A 43 -9.83 -7.62 -10.30
CA PHE A 43 -10.15 -6.21 -10.05
C PHE A 43 -11.12 -5.65 -11.11
N SER A 44 -10.98 -6.11 -12.36
CA SER A 44 -11.87 -5.77 -13.48
C SER A 44 -13.34 -6.12 -13.26
N GLN A 45 -13.66 -7.00 -12.32
CA GLN A 45 -15.04 -7.38 -11.98
C GLN A 45 -15.60 -6.64 -10.75
N VAL A 46 -14.82 -5.76 -10.13
CA VAL A 46 -15.35 -4.85 -9.11
C VAL A 46 -16.42 -3.98 -9.77
N PHE A 47 -17.57 -3.82 -9.11
CA PHE A 47 -18.64 -2.97 -9.62
C PHE A 47 -18.12 -1.54 -9.87
N LYS A 48 -18.37 -0.98 -11.05
CA LYS A 48 -17.92 0.38 -11.44
C LYS A 48 -18.26 1.46 -10.41
N TRP A 49 -19.44 1.39 -9.80
CA TRP A 49 -19.87 2.33 -8.76
C TRP A 49 -19.12 2.16 -7.43
N ALA A 50 -18.43 1.03 -7.21
CA ALA A 50 -17.62 0.76 -6.03
C ALA A 50 -16.12 0.91 -6.29
N GLU A 51 -15.70 0.89 -7.56
CA GLU A 51 -14.30 0.96 -7.98
C GLU A 51 -13.58 2.18 -7.41
N PHE A 52 -14.26 3.33 -7.32
CA PHE A 52 -13.72 4.58 -6.74
C PHE A 52 -13.20 4.41 -5.30
N LYS A 53 -13.70 3.41 -4.55
CA LYS A 53 -13.25 3.11 -3.17
C LYS A 53 -11.87 2.45 -3.15
N TYR A 54 -11.45 1.85 -4.26
CA TYR A 54 -10.24 1.06 -4.39
C TYR A 54 -9.25 1.68 -5.40
N THR A 55 -9.39 2.99 -5.66
CA THR A 55 -8.53 3.76 -6.56
C THR A 55 -8.46 5.23 -6.10
N SER A 56 -7.65 6.04 -6.78
CA SER A 56 -7.54 7.48 -6.60
C SER A 56 -7.16 7.87 -5.15
N PHE A 57 -7.64 9.02 -4.66
CA PHE A 57 -7.32 9.56 -3.34
C PHE A 57 -7.83 8.72 -2.18
N TRP A 58 -8.78 7.81 -2.42
CA TRP A 58 -9.41 6.98 -1.39
C TRP A 58 -8.65 5.69 -1.07
N TYR A 59 -7.58 5.42 -1.81
CA TYR A 59 -6.89 4.14 -1.77
C TYR A 59 -5.39 4.33 -2.03
N ILE A 60 -4.58 3.55 -1.33
CA ILE A 60 -3.14 3.47 -1.58
C ILE A 60 -2.76 2.01 -1.76
N THR A 61 -2.00 1.70 -2.81
CA THR A 61 -1.51 0.34 -3.03
C THR A 61 -0.47 -0.02 -1.98
N GLU A 62 -0.30 -1.32 -1.73
CA GLU A 62 0.71 -1.78 -0.77
C GLU A 62 2.13 -1.39 -1.21
N GLU A 63 2.40 -1.45 -2.52
CA GLU A 63 3.68 -1.06 -3.10
C GLU A 63 3.94 0.44 -2.93
N GLU A 64 2.95 1.30 -3.22
CA GLU A 64 3.09 2.74 -3.05
C GLU A 64 3.27 3.12 -1.58
N LEU A 65 2.53 2.49 -0.68
CA LEU A 65 2.67 2.70 0.76
C LEU A 65 4.09 2.33 1.23
N LEU A 66 4.61 1.17 0.82
CA LEU A 66 5.97 0.75 1.15
C LEU A 66 7.02 1.75 0.63
N GLN A 67 6.87 2.24 -0.62
CA GLN A 67 7.77 3.24 -1.17
C GLN A 67 7.77 4.54 -0.36
N ARG A 68 6.60 5.03 0.05
CA ARG A 68 6.48 6.24 0.89
C ARG A 68 7.13 6.05 2.26
N LEU A 69 6.91 4.90 2.90
CA LEU A 69 7.51 4.58 4.19
C LEU A 69 9.04 4.54 4.11
N MET A 70 9.58 3.87 3.09
CA MET A 70 11.03 3.77 2.88
C MET A 70 11.67 5.13 2.55
N LYS A 71 10.97 5.99 1.82
CA LYS A 71 11.44 7.35 1.54
C LYS A 71 11.51 8.17 2.83
N ASN A 72 10.44 8.18 3.61
CA ASN A 72 10.39 8.92 4.87
C ASN A 72 11.49 8.48 5.83
N GLU A 73 11.74 7.16 5.94
CA GLU A 73 12.81 6.62 6.78
C GLU A 73 14.21 7.08 6.31
N LYS A 74 14.44 7.19 5.00
CA LYS A 74 15.69 7.75 4.46
C LYS A 74 15.82 9.24 4.79
N ASP A 75 14.77 10.00 4.60
CA ASP A 75 14.77 11.44 4.86
C ASP A 75 15.01 11.72 6.36
N GLU A 76 14.41 10.94 7.26
CA GLU A 76 14.65 11.00 8.70
C GLU A 76 16.10 10.64 9.08
N ARG A 77 16.66 9.58 8.49
CA ARG A 77 18.08 9.22 8.71
C ARG A 77 19.04 10.31 8.25
N ILE A 78 18.81 10.89 7.07
CA ILE A 78 19.63 12.00 6.54
C ILE A 78 19.51 13.21 7.47
N GLY A 79 18.30 13.57 7.88
CA GLY A 79 18.07 14.64 8.85
C GLY A 79 18.80 14.42 10.17
N HIS A 80 18.82 13.18 10.66
CA HIS A 80 19.54 12.82 11.89
C HIS A 80 21.07 12.94 11.73
N ILE A 81 21.63 12.44 10.62
CA ILE A 81 23.06 12.55 10.32
C ILE A 81 23.49 14.01 10.24
N ASN A 82 22.75 14.84 9.48
CA ASN A 82 23.03 16.27 9.33
C ASN A 82 23.02 17.02 10.67
N ARG A 83 22.23 16.55 11.64
CA ARG A 83 22.18 17.15 12.99
C ARG A 83 23.37 16.75 13.87
N ILE A 84 23.95 15.58 13.67
CA ILE A 84 25.04 15.06 14.51
C ILE A 84 26.42 15.40 13.93
N LEU A 85 26.56 15.43 12.60
CA LEU A 85 27.81 15.69 11.89
C LEU A 85 27.62 16.80 10.84
N PRO A 86 27.43 18.06 11.26
CA PRO A 86 27.12 19.15 10.33
C PRO A 86 28.26 19.45 9.33
N GLU A 87 29.51 19.11 9.65
CA GLU A 87 30.68 19.39 8.81
C GLU A 87 30.80 18.49 7.56
N VAL A 88 30.05 17.38 7.49
CA VAL A 88 30.11 16.41 6.38
C VAL A 88 29.03 16.69 5.31
N ALA A 89 28.13 17.63 5.55
CA ALA A 89 26.97 17.91 4.70
C ALA A 89 27.24 18.92 3.55
N MET A 90 28.52 19.13 3.17
CA MET A 90 28.94 20.05 2.09
C MET A 90 29.27 19.31 0.80
#